data_AF-A0A6S7IDN5-F1
#
_entry.id   AF-A0A6S7IDN5-F1
#
_cell.length_a   1.000
_cell.length_b   1.000
_cell.length_c   1.000
_cell.angle_alpha   90.00
_cell.angle_beta   90.00
_cell.angle_gamma   90.00
#
_symmetry.space_group_name_H-M   'P 1'
#
loop_
_entity.id
_entity.type
_entity.pdbx_description
1 polymer ?
#
loop_
_entity_poly.entity_id
_entity_poly.type
_entity_poly.pdbx_seq_one_letter_code
_entity_poly.pdbx_strand_id
1 'polypeptide(L)'
;MYFVTGNNAKSRIIDITKIARSLDNDIFDSLIGLHAFTGCDTTSEFYGKGKKKTWKLMVEKKMFDGFRQLGSCYFPSSETFQHLEKFVCALYGQNGISHVNEARYRLFKLGNFSDENLPPNKDCLYHHIRRVNYQTLIWKKSFDAVINSPDPAEHGWVINNDEIELKWMSIDAAPEELLQFVNCGCKTGCESNRCGCKRANLHCTELCKCENCNVKIAVLGSDSDDEEDMINSNHEDENLSDDE
;
A
#
# COMPACT_ATOMS: atom_id res chain seq x y z
N MET A 1 24.39 17.73 -16.16
CA MET A 1 23.36 17.24 -17.11
C MET A 1 22.19 18.20 -17.04
N TYR A 2 21.71 18.68 -18.18
CA TYR A 2 20.57 19.60 -18.25
C TYR A 2 19.37 18.91 -18.90
N PHE A 3 18.19 19.12 -18.34
CA PHE A 3 16.93 18.61 -18.86
C PHE A 3 16.03 19.78 -19.25
N VAL A 4 15.61 19.80 -20.51
CA VAL A 4 14.72 20.83 -21.05
C VAL A 4 13.29 20.31 -21.02
N THR A 5 12.37 21.07 -20.43
CA THR A 5 10.97 20.67 -20.30
C THR A 5 10.01 21.86 -20.40
N GLY A 6 8.75 21.61 -20.70
CA GLY A 6 7.70 22.62 -20.90
C GLY A 6 7.49 22.99 -22.37
N ASN A 7 6.36 23.63 -22.66
CA ASN A 7 5.98 24.02 -24.03
C ASN A 7 6.11 25.53 -24.23
N ASN A 8 6.68 25.94 -25.37
CA ASN A 8 6.78 27.33 -25.82
C ASN A 8 7.30 28.27 -24.71
N ALA A 9 6.49 29.25 -24.32
CA ALA A 9 6.81 30.26 -23.31
C ALA A 9 6.98 29.71 -21.88
N LYS A 10 6.64 28.44 -21.61
CA LYS A 10 6.85 27.78 -20.32
C LYS A 10 8.03 26.80 -20.33
N SER A 11 8.90 26.90 -21.35
CA SER A 11 10.12 26.10 -21.39
C SER A 11 11.05 26.49 -20.25
N ARG A 12 11.66 25.49 -19.61
CA ARG A 12 12.64 25.67 -18.55
C ARG A 12 13.75 24.64 -18.68
N ILE A 13 14.94 25.06 -18.26
CA ILE A 13 16.12 24.21 -18.20
C ILE A 13 16.34 23.84 -16.73
N ILE A 14 16.41 22.54 -16.47
CA ILE A 14 16.64 21.98 -15.15
C ILE A 14 18.07 21.43 -15.12
N ASP A 15 18.90 21.94 -14.21
CA ASP A 15 20.21 21.34 -13.93
C ASP A 15 20.04 20.14 -12.99
N ILE A 16 20.05 18.95 -13.57
CA ILE A 16 19.91 17.69 -12.83
C ILE A 16 21.10 17.51 -11.88
N THR A 17 22.30 17.93 -12.28
CA THR A 17 23.50 17.76 -11.47
C THR A 17 23.43 18.64 -10.21
N LYS A 18 22.91 19.87 -10.35
CA LYS A 18 22.68 20.75 -9.21
C LYS A 18 21.63 20.17 -8.25
N ILE A 19 20.52 19.63 -8.78
CA ILE A 19 19.49 18.99 -7.94
C ILE A 19 20.07 17.79 -7.21
N ALA A 20 20.75 16.88 -7.91
CA ALA A 20 21.37 15.70 -7.31
C ALA A 20 22.31 16.06 -6.15
N ARG A 21 23.16 17.08 -6.32
CA ARG A 21 24.08 17.55 -5.29
C ARG A 21 23.40 18.23 -4.09
N SER A 22 22.15 18.65 -4.23
CA SER A 22 21.40 19.29 -3.16
C SER A 22 20.59 18.31 -2.30
N LEU A 23 20.47 17.05 -2.74
CA LEU A 23 19.73 16.03 -2.03
C LEU A 23 20.64 15.33 -1.01
N ASP A 24 20.05 14.96 0.12
CA ASP A 24 20.67 14.02 1.05
C ASP A 24 20.91 12.67 0.36
N ASN A 25 21.98 11.97 0.75
CA ASN A 25 22.40 10.73 0.10
C ASN A 25 21.35 9.62 0.25
N ASP A 26 20.70 9.49 1.41
CA ASP A 26 19.68 8.45 1.60
C ASP A 26 18.48 8.70 0.70
N ILE A 27 18.07 9.97 0.60
CA ILE A 27 17.00 10.41 -0.30
C ILE A 27 17.38 10.14 -1.76
N PHE A 28 18.60 10.50 -2.15
CA PHE A 28 19.09 10.32 -3.51
C PHE A 28 19.11 8.84 -3.90
N ASP A 29 19.66 7.97 -3.04
CA ASP A 29 19.73 6.53 -3.25
C ASP A 29 18.33 5.88 -3.33
N SER A 30 17.33 6.44 -2.64
CA SER A 30 15.95 5.94 -2.67
C SER A 30 15.17 6.33 -3.94
N LEU A 31 15.59 7.36 -4.68
CA LEU A 31 14.77 7.97 -5.75
C LEU A 31 14.33 6.97 -6.83
N ILE A 32 15.27 6.15 -7.31
CA ILE A 32 15.01 5.18 -8.39
C ILE A 32 14.02 4.12 -7.91
N GLY A 33 14.26 3.57 -6.72
CA GLY A 33 13.39 2.57 -6.11
C GLY A 33 11.99 3.13 -5.82
N LEU A 34 11.89 4.34 -5.25
CA LEU A 34 10.61 5.01 -5.00
C LEU A 34 9.85 5.31 -6.30
N HIS A 35 10.54 5.74 -7.34
CA HIS A 35 9.93 6.04 -8.63
C HIS A 35 9.25 4.79 -9.23
N ALA A 36 9.97 3.68 -9.33
CA ALA A 36 9.38 2.41 -9.78
C ALA A 36 8.29 1.91 -8.81
N PHE A 37 8.52 2.00 -7.49
CA PHE A 37 7.56 1.50 -6.51
C PHE A 37 6.21 2.21 -6.55
N THR A 38 6.20 3.48 -6.98
CA THR A 38 5.00 4.33 -7.04
C THR A 38 4.43 4.44 -8.46
N GLY A 39 4.77 3.47 -9.31
CA GLY A 39 4.28 3.32 -10.68
C GLY A 39 5.15 4.00 -11.74
N CYS A 40 5.49 3.23 -12.75
CA CYS A 40 6.07 3.66 -14.02
C CYS A 40 5.47 2.80 -15.16
N ASP A 41 5.97 2.94 -16.39
CA ASP A 41 5.41 2.23 -17.55
C ASP A 41 5.37 0.69 -17.40
N THR A 42 6.24 0.11 -16.56
CA THR A 42 6.36 -1.35 -16.36
C THR A 42 5.87 -1.84 -15.00
N THR A 43 5.38 -0.95 -14.13
CA THR A 43 4.96 -1.30 -12.77
C THR A 43 3.61 -0.68 -12.43
N SER A 44 2.85 -1.35 -11.57
CA SER A 44 1.57 -0.84 -11.06
C SER A 44 1.74 0.37 -10.15
N GLU A 45 0.68 1.15 -9.96
CA GLU A 45 0.63 2.25 -9.00
C GLU A 45 -0.40 2.01 -7.88
N PHE A 46 -0.28 2.76 -6.79
CA PHE A 46 -1.25 2.76 -5.71
C PHE A 46 -2.32 3.82 -5.97
N TYR A 47 -3.57 3.40 -6.06
CA TYR A 47 -4.70 4.27 -6.38
C TYR A 47 -4.76 5.50 -5.45
N GLY A 48 -4.82 6.70 -6.04
CA GLY A 48 -4.87 7.97 -5.30
C GLY A 48 -3.60 8.32 -4.50
N LYS A 49 -2.49 7.58 -4.64
CA LYS A 49 -1.22 7.86 -3.93
C LYS A 49 -0.13 8.35 -4.89
N GLY A 50 -0.22 9.61 -5.28
CA GLY A 50 0.75 10.22 -6.20
C GLY A 50 2.16 10.38 -5.63
N LYS A 51 3.15 10.51 -6.54
CA LYS A 51 4.59 10.60 -6.25
C LYS A 51 4.99 11.67 -5.23
N LYS A 52 4.30 12.82 -5.22
CA LYS A 52 4.53 13.88 -4.22
C LYS A 52 4.18 13.44 -2.80
N LYS A 53 3.07 12.71 -2.64
CA LYS A 53 2.60 12.22 -1.33
C LYS A 53 3.52 11.14 -0.79
N THR A 54 3.90 10.18 -1.64
CA THR A 54 4.80 9.09 -1.28
C THR A 54 6.20 9.58 -0.96
N TRP A 55 6.72 10.54 -1.74
CA TRP A 55 7.98 11.23 -1.44
C TRP A 55 8.00 11.89 -0.07
N LYS A 56 6.99 12.74 0.21
CA LYS A 56 6.90 13.42 1.50
C LYS A 56 6.87 12.43 2.66
N LEU A 57 6.05 11.39 2.55
CA LEU A 57 5.95 10.35 3.57
C LEU A 57 7.31 9.66 3.81
N MET A 58 8.01 9.28 2.74
CA MET A 58 9.32 8.63 2.83
C MET A 58 10.33 9.51 3.58
N VAL A 59 10.39 10.80 3.24
CA VAL A 59 11.32 11.77 3.85
C VAL A 59 10.94 12.05 5.30
N GLU A 60 9.67 12.36 5.58
CA GLU A 60 9.18 12.70 6.92
C GLU A 60 9.35 11.53 7.91
N LYS A 61 9.10 10.30 7.47
CA LYS A 61 9.26 9.10 8.30
C LYS A 61 10.63 8.43 8.19
N LYS A 62 11.55 9.00 7.40
CA LYS A 62 12.90 8.46 7.15
C LYS A 62 12.91 6.99 6.71
N MET A 63 11.98 6.60 5.85
CA MET A 63 11.78 5.21 5.41
C MET A 63 12.56 4.91 4.12
N PHE A 64 13.88 4.99 4.18
CA PHE A 64 14.73 4.91 2.98
C PHE A 64 15.15 3.48 2.61
N ASP A 65 15.40 2.64 3.62
CA ASP A 65 16.14 1.37 3.47
C ASP A 65 15.55 0.44 2.41
N GLY A 66 14.23 0.23 2.44
CA GLY A 66 13.56 -0.59 1.43
C GLY A 66 13.79 -0.09 0.00
N PHE A 67 13.73 1.22 -0.21
CA PHE A 67 13.89 1.81 -1.55
C PHE A 67 15.32 1.77 -2.06
N ARG A 68 16.30 1.97 -1.17
CA ARG A 68 17.73 1.94 -1.51
C ARG A 68 18.16 0.55 -1.98
N GLN A 69 17.60 -0.48 -1.36
CA GLN A 69 17.97 -1.88 -1.63
C GLN A 69 17.31 -2.47 -2.88
N LEU A 70 16.24 -1.86 -3.38
CA LEU A 70 15.62 -2.30 -4.64
C LEU A 70 16.65 -2.29 -5.78
N GLY A 71 16.72 -3.38 -6.53
CA GLY A 71 17.61 -3.56 -7.67
C GLY A 71 19.08 -3.81 -7.32
N SER A 72 19.44 -3.95 -6.03
CA SER A 72 20.81 -4.31 -5.62
C SER A 72 21.13 -5.79 -5.89
N CYS A 73 20.11 -6.65 -5.89
CA CYS A 73 20.18 -8.09 -6.19
C CYS A 73 19.00 -8.51 -7.08
N TYR A 74 19.08 -9.70 -7.69
CA TYR A 74 18.00 -10.23 -8.54
C TYR A 74 16.71 -10.43 -7.74
N PHE A 75 16.84 -10.93 -6.51
CA PHE A 75 15.72 -11.10 -5.59
C PHE A 75 15.87 -10.14 -4.40
N PRO A 76 14.80 -9.41 -4.02
CA PRO A 76 14.80 -8.60 -2.80
C PRO A 76 14.93 -9.50 -1.56
N SER A 77 15.63 -9.00 -0.53
CA SER A 77 15.71 -9.66 0.77
C SER A 77 14.37 -9.58 1.52
N SER A 78 14.17 -10.47 2.49
CA SER A 78 13.02 -10.42 3.41
C SER A 78 12.91 -9.07 4.13
N GLU A 79 14.04 -8.50 4.53
CA GLU A 79 14.13 -7.16 5.13
C GLU A 79 13.65 -6.06 4.17
N THR A 80 14.02 -6.13 2.89
CA THR A 80 13.53 -5.19 1.86
C THR A 80 12.02 -5.26 1.75
N PHE A 81 11.45 -6.47 1.72
CA PHE A 81 10.00 -6.66 1.72
C PHE A 81 9.34 -6.05 2.96
N GLN A 82 9.88 -6.30 4.17
CA GLN A 82 9.34 -5.78 5.42
C GLN A 82 9.35 -4.24 5.47
N HIS A 83 10.44 -3.60 5.02
CA HIS A 83 10.54 -2.15 4.96
C HIS A 83 9.51 -1.54 4.00
N LEU A 84 9.32 -2.15 2.82
CA LEU A 84 8.34 -1.69 1.83
C LEU A 84 6.90 -1.96 2.28
N GLU A 85 6.62 -3.10 2.92
CA GLU A 85 5.30 -3.44 3.49
C GLU A 85 4.90 -2.44 4.57
N LYS A 86 5.82 -2.11 5.48
CA LYS A 86 5.62 -1.08 6.51
C LYS A 86 5.38 0.30 5.87
N PHE A 87 6.08 0.64 4.80
CA PHE A 87 5.86 1.89 4.07
C PHE A 87 4.44 1.96 3.49
N VAL A 88 3.95 0.87 2.89
CA VAL A 88 2.58 0.80 2.37
C VAL A 88 1.56 0.97 3.49
N CYS A 89 1.74 0.34 4.65
CA CYS A 89 0.85 0.55 5.79
C CYS A 89 0.76 2.04 6.18
N ALA A 90 1.92 2.71 6.30
CA ALA A 90 1.97 4.14 6.57
C ALA A 90 1.32 4.99 5.46
N LEU A 91 1.46 4.60 4.18
CA LEU A 91 0.88 5.30 3.03
C LEU A 91 -0.66 5.28 3.04
N TYR A 92 -1.24 4.26 3.66
CA TYR A 92 -2.68 4.12 3.88
C TYR A 92 -3.12 4.60 5.28
N GLY A 93 -2.27 5.38 5.97
CA GLY A 93 -2.61 6.00 7.25
C GLY A 93 -2.57 5.05 8.44
N GLN A 94 -2.14 3.80 8.25
CA GLN A 94 -2.03 2.80 9.30
C GLN A 94 -0.66 2.88 9.97
N ASN A 95 -0.44 3.95 10.73
CA ASN A 95 0.79 4.15 11.50
C ASN A 95 0.91 3.07 12.59
N GLY A 96 2.11 2.52 12.76
CA GLY A 96 2.36 1.46 13.76
C GLY A 96 2.08 0.04 13.26
N ILE A 97 1.42 -0.12 12.12
CA ILE A 97 1.20 -1.44 11.49
C ILE A 97 2.31 -1.70 10.47
N SER A 98 2.83 -2.93 10.48
CA SER A 98 3.86 -3.40 9.54
C SER A 98 3.36 -4.42 8.52
N HIS A 99 2.11 -4.88 8.63
CA HIS A 99 1.55 -5.91 7.79
C HIS A 99 0.34 -5.41 7.00
N VAL A 100 0.40 -5.49 5.67
CA VAL A 100 -0.65 -4.89 4.83
C VAL A 100 -1.99 -5.60 4.93
N ASN A 101 -2.01 -6.90 5.21
CA ASN A 101 -3.27 -7.62 5.44
C ASN A 101 -3.96 -7.15 6.72
N GLU A 102 -3.20 -6.87 7.79
CA GLU A 102 -3.74 -6.30 9.02
C GLU A 102 -4.25 -4.88 8.79
N ALA A 103 -3.45 -4.04 8.11
CA ALA A 103 -3.86 -2.68 7.72
C ALA A 103 -5.14 -2.70 6.85
N ARG A 104 -5.21 -3.63 5.89
CA ARG A 104 -6.38 -3.85 5.03
C ARG A 104 -7.59 -4.23 5.85
N TYR A 105 -7.44 -5.18 6.79
CA TYR A 105 -8.53 -5.63 7.65
C TYR A 105 -9.05 -4.51 8.54
N ARG A 106 -8.17 -3.75 9.20
CA ARG A 106 -8.59 -2.61 10.04
C ARG A 106 -9.38 -1.57 9.25
N LEU A 107 -8.90 -1.21 8.05
CA LEU A 107 -9.60 -0.27 7.18
C LEU A 107 -10.95 -0.84 6.72
N PHE A 108 -11.01 -2.11 6.35
CA PHE A 108 -12.26 -2.79 5.99
C PHE A 108 -13.30 -2.73 7.13
N LYS A 109 -12.88 -2.96 8.38
CA LYS A 109 -13.77 -2.87 9.56
C LYS A 109 -14.39 -1.49 9.77
N LEU A 110 -13.72 -0.42 9.35
CA LEU A 110 -14.28 0.94 9.45
C LEU A 110 -15.47 1.14 8.49
N GLY A 111 -15.62 0.28 7.47
CA GLY A 111 -16.80 0.22 6.59
C GLY A 111 -16.94 1.36 5.59
N ASN A 112 -15.90 2.19 5.43
CA ASN A 112 -15.93 3.43 4.65
C ASN A 112 -14.98 3.43 3.44
N PHE A 113 -14.41 2.29 3.05
CA PHE A 113 -13.42 2.21 1.98
C PHE A 113 -13.95 1.34 0.85
N SER A 114 -13.98 1.88 -0.36
CA SER A 114 -14.04 1.07 -1.58
C SER A 114 -12.75 0.26 -1.74
N ASP A 115 -12.81 -0.83 -2.49
CA ASP A 115 -11.68 -1.76 -2.63
C ASP A 115 -10.40 -1.08 -3.14
N GLU A 116 -10.52 -0.10 -4.04
CA GLU A 116 -9.38 0.66 -4.56
C GLU A 116 -8.74 1.58 -3.50
N ASN A 117 -9.45 1.93 -2.43
CA ASN A 117 -8.94 2.75 -1.34
C ASN A 117 -8.27 1.95 -0.22
N LEU A 118 -8.38 0.62 -0.26
CA LEU A 118 -7.70 -0.28 0.65
C LEU A 118 -6.23 -0.51 0.20
N PRO A 119 -5.30 -0.77 1.13
CA PRO A 119 -3.95 -1.21 0.76
C PRO A 119 -4.02 -2.54 0.02
N PRO A 120 -3.06 -2.84 -0.88
CA PRO A 120 -3.00 -4.15 -1.51
C PRO A 120 -2.90 -5.25 -0.46
N ASN A 121 -3.41 -6.45 -0.77
CA ASN A 121 -3.07 -7.61 0.05
C ASN A 121 -1.58 -7.96 -0.11
N LYS A 122 -1.08 -8.79 0.81
CA LYS A 122 0.33 -9.16 0.90
C LYS A 122 0.88 -9.83 -0.37
N ASP A 123 0.08 -10.67 -1.02
CA ASP A 123 0.52 -11.41 -2.21
C ASP A 123 0.59 -10.51 -3.47
N CYS A 124 -0.38 -9.61 -3.63
CA CYS A 124 -0.33 -8.56 -4.67
C CYS A 124 0.88 -7.63 -4.46
N LEU A 125 1.11 -7.19 -3.22
CA LEU A 125 2.28 -6.37 -2.90
C LEU A 125 3.60 -7.13 -3.13
N TYR A 126 3.63 -8.44 -2.86
CA TYR A 126 4.79 -9.27 -3.10
C TYR A 126 5.20 -9.26 -4.58
N HIS A 127 4.27 -9.52 -5.49
CA HIS A 127 4.56 -9.46 -6.93
C HIS A 127 4.90 -8.06 -7.40
N HIS A 128 4.24 -7.02 -6.87
CA HIS A 128 4.58 -5.62 -7.17
C HIS A 128 6.04 -5.31 -6.81
N ILE A 129 6.49 -5.66 -5.60
CA ILE A 129 7.88 -5.43 -5.16
C ILE A 129 8.88 -6.16 -6.06
N ARG A 130 8.56 -7.37 -6.54
CA ARG A 130 9.45 -8.10 -7.46
C ARG A 130 9.60 -7.38 -8.80
N ARG A 131 8.50 -6.87 -9.37
CA ARG A 131 8.54 -6.10 -10.62
C ARG A 131 9.33 -4.80 -10.45
N VAL A 132 9.08 -4.11 -9.36
CA VAL A 132 9.80 -2.88 -8.99
C VAL A 132 11.30 -3.15 -8.83
N ASN A 133 11.67 -4.26 -8.18
CA ASN A 133 13.07 -4.65 -8.01
C ASN A 133 13.74 -4.92 -9.35
N TYR A 134 13.08 -5.67 -10.23
CA TYR A 134 13.56 -5.93 -11.58
C TYR A 134 13.78 -4.64 -12.37
N GLN A 135 12.78 -3.75 -12.38
CA GLN A 135 12.88 -2.48 -13.09
C GLN A 135 14.04 -1.62 -12.55
N THR A 136 14.16 -1.54 -11.23
CA THR A 136 15.23 -0.80 -10.55
C THR A 136 16.60 -1.40 -10.84
N LEU A 137 16.70 -2.73 -10.92
CA LEU A 137 17.94 -3.43 -11.26
C LEU A 137 18.44 -3.05 -12.65
N ILE A 138 17.55 -3.05 -13.65
CA ILE A 138 17.89 -2.66 -15.02
C ILE A 138 18.37 -1.21 -15.06
N TRP A 139 17.67 -0.29 -14.38
CA TRP A 139 18.06 1.12 -14.33
C TRP A 139 19.41 1.36 -13.63
N LYS A 140 19.69 0.64 -12.53
CA LYS A 140 20.97 0.72 -11.82
C LYS A 140 22.14 0.21 -12.67
N LYS A 141 21.89 -0.69 -13.62
CA LYS A 141 22.88 -1.19 -14.60
C LYS A 141 22.98 -0.34 -15.87
N SER A 142 22.46 0.88 -15.89
CA SER A 142 22.45 1.76 -17.09
C SER A 142 23.84 2.12 -17.65
N PHE A 143 24.90 1.94 -16.87
CA PHE A 143 26.29 2.14 -17.32
C PHE A 143 26.95 0.85 -17.84
N ASP A 144 26.31 -0.30 -17.68
CA ASP A 144 26.83 -1.57 -18.19
C ASP A 144 26.61 -1.65 -19.70
N ALA A 145 27.66 -1.95 -20.46
CA ALA A 145 27.55 -2.10 -21.92
C ALA A 145 26.63 -3.26 -22.33
N VAL A 146 26.50 -4.28 -21.49
CA VAL A 146 25.60 -5.43 -21.66
C VAL A 146 24.87 -5.68 -20.36
N ILE A 147 23.56 -5.48 -20.35
CA ILE A 147 22.71 -5.74 -19.20
C ILE A 147 22.29 -7.22 -19.25
N ASN A 148 22.92 -8.05 -18.43
CA ASN A 148 22.45 -9.40 -18.17
C ASN A 148 21.21 -9.33 -17.26
N SER A 149 20.03 -9.21 -17.87
CA SER A 149 18.74 -9.22 -17.18
C SER A 149 18.32 -10.64 -16.83
N PRO A 150 17.78 -10.88 -15.61
CA PRO A 150 17.19 -12.17 -15.29
C PRO A 150 15.89 -12.40 -16.08
N ASP A 151 15.37 -13.62 -16.06
CA ASP A 151 14.11 -13.97 -16.73
C ASP A 151 12.92 -13.28 -16.03
N PRO A 152 12.09 -12.47 -16.73
CA PRO A 152 10.97 -11.75 -16.10
C PRO A 152 9.91 -12.67 -15.46
N ALA A 153 9.78 -13.93 -15.87
CA ALA A 153 8.82 -14.88 -15.29
C ALA A 153 9.03 -15.05 -13.77
N GLU A 154 10.28 -14.92 -13.31
CA GLU A 154 10.63 -14.95 -11.88
C GLU A 154 10.66 -13.57 -11.23
N HIS A 155 10.04 -12.55 -11.83
CA HIS A 155 10.04 -11.20 -11.27
C HIS A 155 8.66 -10.54 -11.23
N GLY A 156 7.59 -11.35 -11.22
CA GLY A 156 6.22 -10.86 -11.09
C GLY A 156 5.48 -10.70 -12.42
N TRP A 157 6.00 -11.34 -13.46
CA TRP A 157 5.36 -11.56 -14.75
C TRP A 157 5.16 -13.06 -15.02
N VAL A 158 4.37 -13.39 -16.03
CA VAL A 158 4.23 -14.72 -16.63
C VAL A 158 4.50 -14.59 -18.12
N ILE A 159 5.17 -15.58 -18.71
CA ILE A 159 5.39 -15.64 -20.16
C ILE A 159 4.41 -16.64 -20.75
N ASN A 160 3.47 -16.15 -21.55
CA ASN A 160 2.45 -16.93 -22.22
C ASN A 160 2.55 -16.69 -23.73
N ASN A 161 2.85 -17.72 -24.52
CA ASN A 161 2.98 -17.61 -26.00
C ASN A 161 3.87 -16.44 -26.46
N ASP A 162 5.05 -16.29 -25.84
CA ASP A 162 6.00 -15.19 -26.09
C ASP A 162 5.50 -13.77 -25.71
N GLU A 163 4.33 -13.66 -25.06
CA GLU A 163 3.82 -12.42 -24.48
C GLU A 163 4.08 -12.37 -22.97
N ILE A 164 4.42 -11.17 -22.48
CA ILE A 164 4.67 -10.92 -21.07
C ILE A 164 3.39 -10.37 -20.43
N GLU A 165 2.82 -11.12 -19.50
CA GLU A 165 1.64 -10.74 -18.73
C GLU A 165 1.99 -10.48 -17.27
N LEU A 166 1.22 -9.62 -16.60
CA LEU A 166 1.42 -9.35 -15.18
C LEU A 166 0.91 -10.51 -14.33
N LYS A 167 1.78 -11.02 -13.45
CA LYS A 167 1.34 -11.86 -12.34
C LYS A 167 0.80 -10.94 -11.24
N TRP A 168 -0.50 -10.70 -11.24
CA TRP A 168 -1.15 -9.85 -10.24
C TRP A 168 -1.11 -10.50 -8.86
N MET A 169 -1.53 -11.75 -8.78
CA MET A 169 -1.63 -12.53 -7.56
C MET A 169 -1.38 -14.02 -7.84
N SER A 170 -0.98 -14.78 -6.83
CA SER A 170 -0.91 -16.24 -6.78
C SER A 170 -2.08 -16.88 -6.04
N ILE A 171 -2.87 -16.08 -5.33
CA ILE A 171 -4.03 -16.49 -4.54
C ILE A 171 -5.25 -15.68 -4.97
N ASP A 172 -6.43 -16.08 -4.53
CA ASP A 172 -7.66 -15.32 -4.80
C ASP A 172 -7.65 -13.96 -4.09
N ALA A 173 -8.27 -12.96 -4.73
CA ALA A 173 -8.29 -11.58 -4.25
C ALA A 173 -8.96 -11.43 -2.86
N ALA A 174 -9.88 -12.34 -2.55
CA ALA A 174 -10.67 -12.40 -1.34
C ALA A 174 -10.94 -13.88 -1.02
N PRO A 175 -10.74 -14.34 0.24
CA PRO A 175 -11.21 -15.65 0.67
C PRO A 175 -12.73 -15.81 0.44
N GLU A 176 -13.21 -17.00 0.09
CA GLU A 176 -14.66 -17.24 -0.13
C GLU A 176 -15.48 -16.94 1.13
N GLU A 177 -14.88 -17.08 2.30
CA GLU A 177 -15.49 -16.79 3.59
C GLU A 177 -15.84 -15.31 3.75
N LEU A 178 -15.25 -14.38 2.98
CA LEU A 178 -15.60 -12.95 3.01
C LEU A 178 -17.10 -12.71 2.75
N LEU A 179 -17.73 -13.53 1.90
CA LEU A 179 -19.16 -13.46 1.62
C LEU A 179 -20.03 -13.84 2.83
N GLN A 180 -19.46 -14.53 3.82
CA GLN A 180 -20.15 -14.92 5.05
C GLN A 180 -20.13 -13.80 6.11
N PHE A 181 -19.29 -12.77 5.95
CA PHE A 181 -19.22 -11.65 6.89
C PHE A 181 -20.34 -10.64 6.62
N VAL A 182 -21.55 -11.03 7.02
CA VAL A 182 -22.72 -10.17 7.00
C VAL A 182 -22.67 -9.24 8.21
N ASN A 183 -22.88 -7.94 7.98
CA ASN A 183 -23.09 -6.97 9.04
C ASN A 183 -24.55 -6.53 9.11
N CYS A 184 -24.94 -6.00 10.27
CA CYS A 184 -26.23 -5.34 10.44
C CYS A 184 -26.03 -3.85 10.72
N GLY A 185 -27.00 -3.03 10.31
CA GLY A 185 -27.06 -1.60 10.64
C GLY A 185 -27.66 -1.31 12.03
N CYS A 186 -27.67 -2.29 12.93
CA CYS A 186 -28.25 -2.14 14.27
C CYS A 186 -27.37 -1.26 15.16
N LYS A 187 -27.98 -0.43 16.01
CA LYS A 187 -27.26 0.44 16.97
C LYS A 187 -27.26 -0.12 18.39
N THR A 188 -28.44 -0.48 18.92
CA THR A 188 -28.63 -0.78 20.35
C THR A 188 -28.73 -2.27 20.70
N GLY A 189 -28.82 -3.17 19.72
CA GLY A 189 -28.86 -4.62 19.95
C GLY A 189 -29.45 -5.43 18.79
N CYS A 190 -29.19 -6.75 18.77
CA CYS A 190 -29.55 -7.65 17.66
C CYS A 190 -30.49 -8.81 18.03
N GLU A 191 -31.27 -8.63 19.09
CA GLU A 191 -32.16 -9.67 19.61
C GLU A 191 -33.48 -9.78 18.86
N SER A 192 -33.88 -8.77 18.08
CA SER A 192 -35.15 -8.78 17.35
C SER A 192 -34.97 -9.13 15.86
N ASN A 193 -36.04 -9.57 15.20
CA ASN A 193 -36.08 -9.80 13.75
C ASN A 193 -35.94 -8.50 12.91
N ARG A 194 -35.75 -7.34 13.56
CA ARG A 194 -35.34 -6.09 12.88
C ARG A 194 -33.86 -6.12 12.49
N CYS A 195 -33.06 -6.95 13.15
CA CYS A 195 -31.67 -7.17 12.77
C CYS A 195 -31.58 -7.97 11.47
N GLY A 196 -30.83 -7.44 10.50
CA GLY A 196 -30.56 -8.11 9.22
C GLY A 196 -29.90 -9.48 9.39
N CYS A 197 -28.88 -9.59 10.26
CA CYS A 197 -28.21 -10.85 10.56
C CYS A 197 -29.19 -11.87 11.15
N LYS A 198 -29.96 -11.50 12.19
CA LYS A 198 -30.93 -12.40 12.82
C LYS A 198 -32.03 -12.85 11.84
N ARG A 199 -32.54 -11.93 11.01
CA ARG A 199 -33.54 -12.23 9.99
C ARG A 199 -33.02 -13.19 8.92
N ALA A 200 -31.73 -13.10 8.58
CA ALA A 200 -31.05 -14.02 7.69
C ALA A 200 -30.59 -15.32 8.39
N ASN A 201 -30.92 -15.51 9.67
CA ASN A 201 -30.48 -16.63 10.50
C ASN A 201 -28.94 -16.73 10.62
N LEU A 202 -28.27 -15.58 10.69
CA LEU A 202 -26.82 -15.45 10.85
C LEU A 202 -26.47 -14.83 12.20
N HIS A 203 -25.30 -15.19 12.73
CA HIS A 203 -24.71 -14.51 13.88
C HIS A 203 -24.15 -13.15 13.47
N CYS A 204 -24.25 -12.17 14.38
CA CYS A 204 -23.58 -10.89 14.17
C CYS A 204 -22.06 -11.07 14.31
N THR A 205 -21.33 -10.52 13.36
CA THR A 205 -19.86 -10.54 13.34
C THR A 205 -19.30 -9.26 13.97
N GLU A 206 -17.98 -9.19 14.17
CA GLU A 206 -17.31 -7.98 14.62
C GLU A 206 -17.45 -6.79 13.65
N LEU A 207 -17.96 -7.02 12.42
CA LEU A 207 -18.29 -5.96 11.48
C LEU A 207 -19.60 -5.24 11.79
N CYS A 208 -20.44 -5.80 12.67
CA CYS A 208 -21.68 -5.16 13.10
C CYS A 208 -21.38 -4.03 14.09
N LYS A 209 -21.97 -2.84 13.88
CA LYS A 209 -21.78 -1.66 14.75
C LYS A 209 -22.73 -1.62 15.96
N CYS A 210 -23.29 -2.76 16.34
CA CYS A 210 -24.22 -2.90 17.46
C CYS A 210 -23.46 -3.02 18.78
N GLU A 211 -23.84 -2.23 19.79
CA GLU A 211 -23.19 -2.26 21.11
C GLU A 211 -23.44 -3.57 21.87
N ASN A 212 -24.60 -4.22 21.66
CA ASN A 212 -25.02 -5.43 22.37
C ASN A 212 -25.28 -6.60 21.41
N CYS A 213 -24.33 -6.86 20.51
CA CYS A 213 -24.36 -8.09 19.72
C CYS A 213 -23.72 -9.23 20.49
N ASN A 214 -24.45 -10.34 20.70
CA ASN A 214 -23.88 -11.60 21.18
C ASN A 214 -22.95 -12.18 20.10
N VAL A 215 -21.73 -11.63 20.00
CA VAL A 215 -20.65 -12.19 19.21
C VAL A 215 -20.21 -13.47 19.91
N LYS A 216 -20.52 -14.63 19.34
CA LYS A 216 -19.84 -15.88 19.68
C LYS A 216 -19.45 -16.59 18.40
N ILE A 217 -18.42 -16.07 17.74
CA ILE A 217 -17.58 -16.93 16.92
C ILE A 217 -16.33 -17.19 17.76
N ALA A 218 -16.29 -18.37 18.37
CA ALA A 218 -15.05 -18.96 18.85
C ALA A 218 -14.26 -19.38 17.61
N VAL A 219 -13.31 -18.54 17.16
CA VAL A 219 -12.23 -19.03 16.31
C VAL A 219 -11.17 -19.61 17.26
N LEU A 220 -10.82 -20.87 17.01
CA LEU A 220 -9.96 -21.70 17.85
C LEU A 220 -8.56 -21.10 18.06
N GLY A 221 -8.20 -20.84 19.33
CA GLY A 221 -6.85 -20.78 19.94
C GLY A 221 -5.92 -19.66 19.44
N SER A 222 -5.25 -18.84 20.25
CA SER A 222 -4.91 -18.90 21.68
C SER A 222 -4.43 -17.51 22.14
N ASP A 223 -4.86 -17.11 23.34
CA ASP A 223 -4.23 -16.27 24.39
C ASP A 223 -3.54 -14.94 23.97
N SER A 224 -4.16 -13.80 24.30
CA SER A 224 -3.87 -12.90 25.45
C SER A 224 -2.73 -11.92 25.11
N ASP A 225 -2.76 -10.62 25.36
CA ASP A 225 -3.37 -9.82 26.43
C ASP A 225 -3.70 -8.40 25.93
N ASP A 226 -4.56 -7.73 26.71
CA ASP A 226 -5.07 -6.36 26.57
C ASP A 226 -3.99 -5.27 26.52
N GLU A 227 -4.20 -4.21 25.72
CA GLU A 227 -3.95 -2.81 26.12
C GLU A 227 -4.87 -1.86 25.31
N GLU A 228 -5.83 -1.25 26.01
CA GLU A 228 -6.55 -0.06 25.55
C GLU A 228 -5.66 1.17 25.73
N ASP A 229 -5.61 2.06 24.73
CA ASP A 229 -5.54 3.50 25.01
C ASP A 229 -5.99 4.37 23.83
N MET A 230 -6.58 5.50 24.19
CA MET A 230 -7.56 6.28 23.43
C MET A 230 -6.95 7.22 22.37
N ILE A 231 -7.57 7.25 21.18
CA ILE A 231 -7.35 8.30 20.18
C ILE A 231 -8.35 9.43 20.43
N ASN A 232 -7.86 10.56 20.93
CA ASN A 232 -8.61 11.81 20.99
C ASN A 232 -8.47 12.54 19.64
N SER A 233 -9.54 12.60 18.85
CA SER A 233 -9.60 13.35 17.60
C SER A 233 -10.30 14.69 17.83
N ASN A 234 -9.52 15.75 18.06
CA ASN A 234 -10.01 17.11 17.87
C ASN A 234 -9.83 17.47 16.39
N HIS A 235 -10.91 17.36 15.63
CA HIS A 235 -11.08 18.04 14.36
C HIS A 235 -11.57 19.46 14.68
N GLU A 236 -10.72 20.47 14.45
CA GLU A 236 -11.19 21.84 14.30
C GLU A 236 -11.39 22.12 12.80
N ASP A 237 -12.67 22.21 12.43
CA ASP A 237 -13.14 22.75 11.17
C ASP A 237 -13.02 24.28 11.22
N GLU A 238 -12.03 24.85 10.53
CA GLU A 238 -12.06 26.29 10.22
C GLU A 238 -12.95 26.53 9.00
N ASN A 239 -14.21 26.85 9.28
CA ASN A 239 -15.07 27.59 8.37
C ASN A 239 -14.55 29.02 8.24
N LEU A 240 -13.96 29.38 7.10
CA LEU A 240 -13.87 30.78 6.67
C LEU A 240 -15.18 31.17 5.98
N SER A 241 -15.94 32.04 6.63
CA SER A 241 -16.96 32.88 6.01
C SER A 241 -16.52 34.34 6.06
N ASP A 242 -16.69 35.02 4.93
CA ASP A 242 -16.42 36.42 4.66
C ASP A 242 -17.13 37.38 5.65
N ASP A 243 -16.50 38.55 5.89
CA ASP A 243 -17.07 39.90 5.74
C ASP A 243 -16.42 40.92 6.70
N GLU A 244 -15.67 41.86 6.11
CA GLU A 244 -15.72 43.34 6.29
C GLU A 244 -14.43 44.02 5.76
#